data_AF-A0A653MEE0-F1
#
_entry.id   AF-A0A653MEE0-F1
#
_cell.length_a   1.000
_cell.length_b   1.000
_cell.length_c   1.000
_cell.angle_alpha   90.00
_cell.angle_beta   90.00
_cell.angle_gamma   90.00
#
_symmetry.space_group_name_H-M   'P 1'
#
loop_
_entity.id
_entity.type
_entity.pdbx_description
1 polymer ?
#
loop_
_entity_poly.entity_id
_entity_poly.type
_entity_poly.pdbx_seq_one_letter_code
_entity_poly.pdbx_strand_id
1 'polypeptide(L)'
;MSSRTPEPTSSASTSRRTVLSAAAWSVPVIALAVAAPARAASTLALVPGINGWIQFGYPNSSRGTARVTLDARGRYPERGLWINDTTPATKVTDMHLAFHFPSAAGDLSFAEEGTSAWSPLVKVGTIAIDGVRYNSYRSDYTAKLPLSPGRTLIPNDFSFRSTRNVAWSGARPYIDRFVTIDGTAQSFRRQVGGNGDVLATAPYAGTRQTRLSQAEVAPVPVDGAVEDAEIASVLA
;
A
#
# COMPACT_ATOMS: atom_id res chain seq x y z
N MET A 1 39.55 8.12 104.27
CA MET A 1 40.59 7.09 104.00
C MET A 1 40.10 6.34 102.77
N SER A 2 40.68 6.35 101.57
CA SER A 2 42.05 6.52 101.10
C SER A 2 42.01 7.09 99.66
N SER A 3 42.70 8.21 99.41
CA SER A 3 43.86 8.35 98.49
C SER A 3 43.71 7.81 97.05
N ARG A 4 43.42 8.73 96.12
CA ARG A 4 44.24 9.15 94.95
C ARG A 4 45.46 8.25 94.64
N THR A 5 45.73 7.84 93.40
CA THR A 5 46.47 8.67 92.41
C THR A 5 46.72 7.84 91.13
N PRO A 6 46.88 8.51 89.97
CA PRO A 6 46.65 8.00 88.62
C PRO A 6 47.98 7.65 87.92
N GLU A 7 47.94 7.35 86.62
CA GLU A 7 49.02 7.78 85.74
C GLU A 7 48.53 8.03 84.31
N PRO A 8 49.24 8.90 83.56
CA PRO A 8 48.59 9.89 82.73
C PRO A 8 49.12 9.86 81.29
N THR A 9 48.75 10.92 80.58
CA THR A 9 49.41 11.49 79.40
C THR A 9 49.31 10.71 78.09
N SER A 10 48.51 11.26 77.18
CA SER A 10 49.16 12.06 76.14
C SER A 10 48.23 13.16 75.64
N SER A 11 48.83 14.33 75.50
CA SER A 11 48.26 15.64 75.21
C SER A 11 47.79 15.80 73.77
N ALA A 12 46.94 16.81 73.58
CA ALA A 12 46.71 17.60 72.36
C ALA A 12 45.97 16.86 71.23
N SER A 13 45.05 17.44 70.46
CA SER A 13 44.66 18.84 70.23
C SER A 13 43.33 18.82 69.44
N THR A 14 42.42 19.74 69.71
CA THR A 14 41.12 19.90 69.05
C THR A 14 41.22 20.28 67.57
N SER A 15 40.49 19.62 66.65
CA SER A 15 39.80 20.33 65.55
C SER A 15 38.84 19.52 64.67
N ARG A 16 37.67 20.14 64.48
CA ARG A 16 36.91 20.34 63.23
C ARG A 16 36.19 19.13 62.58
N ARG A 17 34.91 19.04 62.93
CA ARG A 17 33.73 19.06 62.03
C ARG A 17 33.91 18.34 60.68
N THR A 18 33.31 17.18 60.53
CA THR A 18 32.74 16.73 59.25
C THR A 18 31.45 15.97 59.54
N VAL A 19 30.33 16.64 59.32
CA VAL A 19 29.00 16.01 59.25
C VAL A 19 28.89 15.42 57.86
N LEU A 20 28.91 14.09 57.75
CA LEU A 20 28.55 13.42 56.50
C LEU A 20 27.03 13.34 56.43
N SER A 21 26.44 14.22 55.62
CA SER A 21 25.05 14.15 55.21
C SER A 21 24.91 13.01 54.19
N ALA A 22 24.38 11.87 54.61
CA ALA A 22 24.00 10.80 53.68
C ALA A 22 22.61 11.10 53.11
N ALA A 23 22.56 11.63 51.89
CA ALA A 23 21.32 11.68 51.12
C ALA A 23 20.96 10.26 50.70
N ALA A 24 19.91 9.70 51.29
CA ALA A 24 19.30 8.46 50.82
C ALA A 24 18.54 8.79 49.53
N TRP A 25 19.12 8.47 48.37
CA TRP A 25 18.43 8.62 47.09
C TRP A 25 17.41 7.51 46.96
N SER A 26 16.15 7.82 47.27
CA SER A 26 14.98 7.01 46.94
C SER A 26 14.87 6.90 45.41
N VAL A 27 15.09 5.71 44.87
CA VAL A 27 14.83 5.42 43.45
C VAL A 27 13.33 5.20 43.26
N PRO A 28 12.63 5.93 42.38
CA PRO A 28 11.24 5.61 42.07
C PRO A 28 11.18 4.35 41.19
N VAL A 29 10.48 3.32 41.65
CA VAL A 29 10.11 2.17 40.84
C VAL A 29 8.94 2.57 39.95
N ILE A 30 9.21 2.88 38.68
CA ILE A 30 8.17 3.08 37.68
C ILE A 30 7.75 1.71 37.17
N ALA A 31 6.55 1.25 37.56
CA ALA A 31 5.92 0.09 36.93
C ALA A 31 5.39 0.50 35.55
N LEU A 32 6.08 0.08 34.49
CA LEU A 32 5.58 0.22 33.12
C LEU A 32 4.51 -0.85 32.88
N ALA A 33 3.24 -0.45 32.96
CA ALA A 33 2.17 -1.22 32.33
C ALA A 33 2.38 -1.10 30.80
N VAL A 34 3.05 -2.08 30.21
CA VAL A 34 3.07 -2.22 28.75
C VAL A 34 1.66 -2.57 28.31
N ALA A 35 0.91 -1.58 27.84
CA ALA A 35 -0.21 -1.83 26.96
C ALA A 35 0.35 -2.58 25.77
N ALA A 36 0.19 -3.91 25.75
CA ALA A 36 0.51 -4.72 24.59
C ALA A 36 -0.22 -4.08 23.40
N PRO A 37 0.47 -3.67 22.33
CA PRO A 37 -0.21 -3.17 21.15
C PRO A 37 -1.13 -4.28 20.65
N ALA A 38 -2.45 -4.06 20.74
CA ALA A 38 -3.45 -4.87 20.06
C ALA A 38 -3.36 -4.57 18.55
N ARG A 39 -2.24 -4.93 17.94
CA ARG A 39 -1.95 -4.84 16.50
C ARG A 39 -1.16 -6.07 16.08
N ALA A 40 -1.67 -7.24 16.48
CA ALA A 40 -1.46 -8.50 15.78
C ALA A 40 -2.78 -8.92 15.10
N ALA A 41 -3.56 -7.96 14.62
CA ALA A 41 -4.50 -8.22 13.54
C ALA A 41 -3.67 -8.10 12.27
N SER A 42 -3.31 -9.24 11.66
CA SER A 42 -2.74 -9.30 10.32
C SER A 42 -3.83 -8.84 9.34
N THR A 43 -4.07 -7.54 9.26
CA THR A 43 -4.85 -6.99 8.17
C THR A 43 -3.96 -7.03 6.95
N LEU A 44 -4.29 -7.92 6.01
CA LEU A 44 -3.74 -7.95 4.66
C LEU A 44 -3.53 -6.49 4.21
N ALA A 45 -2.29 -6.09 3.93
CA ALA A 45 -2.00 -4.69 3.63
C ALA A 45 -2.70 -4.29 2.33
N LEU A 46 -3.86 -3.63 2.46
CA LEU A 46 -4.61 -3.15 1.31
C LEU A 46 -3.74 -2.12 0.59
N VAL A 47 -3.49 -2.35 -0.70
CA VAL A 47 -2.75 -1.39 -1.51
C VAL A 47 -3.56 -0.10 -1.55
N PRO A 48 -3.07 1.02 -1.01
CA PRO A 48 -3.82 2.27 -1.03
C PRO A 48 -3.93 2.80 -2.47
N GLY A 49 -5.08 3.39 -2.81
CA GLY A 49 -5.34 3.99 -4.12
C GLY A 49 -6.32 3.21 -5.02
N ILE A 50 -6.21 3.41 -6.34
CA ILE A 50 -7.11 2.81 -7.34
C ILE A 50 -6.72 1.35 -7.60
N ASN A 51 -7.47 0.41 -7.04
CA ASN A 51 -7.27 -1.02 -7.15
C ASN A 51 -8.07 -1.66 -8.30
N GLY A 52 -7.90 -2.98 -8.46
CA GLY A 52 -8.63 -3.79 -9.42
C GLY A 52 -7.93 -4.09 -10.73
N TRP A 53 -8.67 -4.62 -11.70
CA TRP A 53 -8.16 -5.26 -12.91
C TRP A 53 -8.67 -4.58 -14.19
N ILE A 54 -7.75 -4.33 -15.11
CA ILE A 54 -8.02 -3.87 -16.48
C ILE A 54 -7.50 -4.96 -17.41
N GLN A 55 -8.36 -5.52 -18.25
CA GLN A 55 -7.95 -6.51 -19.24
C GLN A 55 -7.16 -5.81 -20.34
N PHE A 56 -5.99 -6.37 -20.66
CA PHE A 56 -5.06 -5.77 -21.60
C PHE A 56 -4.80 -6.70 -22.79
N GLY A 57 -4.92 -6.17 -24.00
CA GLY A 57 -4.42 -6.78 -25.22
C GLY A 57 -3.24 -5.98 -25.75
N TYR A 58 -2.10 -6.65 -25.95
CA TYR A 58 -0.90 -6.08 -26.57
C TYR A 58 -0.22 -7.22 -27.36
N PRO A 59 0.45 -6.94 -28.50
CA PRO A 59 1.22 -7.97 -29.20
C PRO A 59 2.28 -8.58 -28.27
N ASN A 60 2.68 -9.80 -28.56
CA ASN A 60 3.74 -10.51 -27.86
C ASN A 60 4.66 -11.20 -28.89
N SER A 61 5.71 -11.87 -28.43
CA SER A 61 6.69 -12.53 -29.33
C SER A 61 6.08 -13.56 -30.28
N SER A 62 4.90 -14.11 -29.98
CA SER A 62 4.20 -15.09 -30.81
C SER A 62 3.20 -14.47 -31.80
N ARG A 63 2.91 -13.17 -31.70
CA ARG A 63 1.95 -12.45 -32.56
C ARG A 63 2.62 -11.24 -33.20
N GLY A 64 2.87 -11.32 -34.51
CA GLY A 64 3.63 -10.30 -35.26
C GLY A 64 3.09 -8.88 -35.10
N THR A 65 1.78 -8.66 -35.25
CA THR A 65 1.13 -7.37 -34.96
C THR A 65 -0.27 -7.56 -34.36
N ALA A 66 -0.73 -6.63 -33.53
CA ALA A 66 -2.08 -6.64 -32.95
C ALA A 66 -2.57 -5.23 -32.60
N ARG A 67 -3.89 -5.07 -32.44
CA ARG A 67 -4.46 -3.88 -31.80
C ARG A 67 -4.15 -3.89 -30.30
N VAL A 68 -3.87 -2.72 -29.75
CA VAL A 68 -3.85 -2.53 -28.29
C VAL A 68 -5.29 -2.42 -27.82
N THR A 69 -5.65 -3.17 -26.78
CA THR A 69 -6.95 -3.06 -26.13
C THR A 69 -6.78 -2.89 -24.62
N LEU A 70 -7.57 -1.99 -24.05
CA LEU A 70 -7.67 -1.72 -22.61
C LEU A 70 -9.14 -1.86 -22.26
N ASP A 71 -9.51 -2.81 -21.42
CA ASP A 71 -10.91 -3.04 -21.07
C ASP A 71 -11.08 -3.13 -19.56
N ALA A 72 -11.56 -2.05 -18.96
CA ALA A 72 -11.81 -1.97 -17.53
C ALA A 72 -13.19 -2.52 -17.15
N ARG A 73 -14.06 -2.83 -18.13
CA ARG A 73 -15.41 -3.33 -17.86
C ARG A 73 -15.36 -4.64 -17.08
N GLY A 74 -16.40 -4.87 -16.30
CA GLY A 74 -16.55 -6.05 -15.46
C GLY A 74 -16.97 -5.68 -14.05
N ARG A 75 -17.03 -6.69 -13.18
CA ARG A 75 -17.54 -6.56 -11.81
C ARG A 75 -16.55 -7.14 -10.82
N TYR A 76 -16.48 -6.52 -9.65
CA TYR A 76 -15.74 -7.06 -8.51
C TYR A 76 -16.34 -8.42 -8.10
N PRO A 77 -15.54 -9.42 -7.66
CA PRO A 77 -14.09 -9.36 -7.43
C PRO A 77 -13.22 -9.63 -8.66
N GLU A 78 -13.77 -10.19 -9.74
CA GLU A 78 -12.93 -10.67 -10.83
C GLU A 78 -12.36 -9.53 -11.69
N ARG A 79 -13.08 -8.40 -11.81
CA ARG A 79 -12.74 -7.29 -12.70
C ARG A 79 -13.17 -5.92 -12.16
N GLY A 80 -12.72 -4.86 -12.83
CA GLY A 80 -13.15 -3.49 -12.54
C GLY A 80 -12.19 -2.72 -11.65
N LEU A 81 -12.63 -1.55 -11.19
CA LEU A 81 -11.81 -0.61 -10.42
C LEU A 81 -12.49 -0.27 -9.09
N TRP A 82 -11.70 -0.13 -8.03
CA TRP A 82 -12.22 0.21 -6.70
C TRP A 82 -11.19 0.89 -5.82
N ILE A 83 -11.66 1.53 -4.75
CA ILE A 83 -10.84 2.06 -3.66
C ILE A 83 -11.26 1.33 -2.39
N ASN A 84 -10.29 0.87 -1.59
CA ASN A 84 -10.54 0.22 -0.30
C ASN A 84 -10.57 1.27 0.83
N ASP A 85 -11.10 0.86 1.97
CA ASP A 85 -11.18 1.63 3.23
C ASP A 85 -11.80 3.02 3.10
N THR A 86 -12.77 3.18 2.21
CA THR A 86 -13.55 4.42 2.07
C THR A 86 -14.64 4.51 3.13
N THR A 87 -15.06 5.74 3.41
CA THR A 87 -16.26 6.07 4.18
C THR A 87 -17.06 7.15 3.44
N PRO A 88 -18.32 7.43 3.81
CA PRO A 88 -19.06 8.55 3.22
C PRO A 88 -18.40 9.92 3.41
N ALA A 89 -17.46 10.06 4.35
CA ALA A 89 -16.72 11.30 4.62
C ALA A 89 -15.38 11.39 3.86
N THR A 90 -14.90 10.28 3.28
CA THR A 90 -13.64 10.23 2.53
C THR A 90 -13.68 11.23 1.37
N LYS A 91 -12.62 12.01 1.19
CA LYS A 91 -12.48 12.92 0.05
C LYS A 91 -11.58 12.27 -0.98
N VAL A 92 -12.12 12.04 -2.18
CA VAL A 92 -11.38 11.45 -3.30
C VAL A 92 -11.32 12.44 -4.45
N THR A 93 -10.10 12.78 -4.87
CA THR A 93 -9.82 13.75 -5.93
C THR A 93 -8.64 13.31 -6.81
N ASP A 94 -8.39 14.03 -7.91
CA ASP A 94 -7.25 13.82 -8.84
C ASP A 94 -7.08 12.36 -9.30
N MET A 95 -8.21 11.71 -9.61
CA MET A 95 -8.21 10.33 -10.10
C MET A 95 -7.85 10.28 -11.57
N HIS A 96 -6.75 9.60 -11.89
CA HIS A 96 -6.36 9.37 -13.28
C HIS A 96 -5.56 8.08 -13.45
N LEU A 97 -5.61 7.54 -14.67
CA LEU A 97 -4.82 6.39 -15.11
C LEU A 97 -3.86 6.86 -16.19
N ALA A 98 -2.60 6.44 -16.09
CA ALA A 98 -1.61 6.64 -17.15
C ALA A 98 -1.14 5.30 -17.70
N PHE A 99 -1.28 5.11 -19.01
CA PHE A 99 -0.87 3.92 -19.74
C PHE A 99 0.43 4.22 -20.50
N HIS A 100 1.43 3.38 -20.30
CA HIS A 100 2.76 3.54 -20.87
C HIS A 100 3.02 2.44 -21.88
N PHE A 101 3.16 2.81 -23.15
CA PHE A 101 3.50 1.89 -24.24
C PHE A 101 4.93 2.14 -24.73
N PRO A 102 5.72 1.09 -25.03
CA PRO A 102 7.07 1.29 -25.56
C PRO A 102 7.05 2.23 -26.76
N SER A 103 7.96 3.21 -26.81
CA SER A 103 7.96 4.22 -27.87
C SER A 103 8.16 3.62 -29.27
N ALA A 104 8.72 2.42 -29.37
CA ALA A 104 8.81 1.64 -30.60
C ALA A 104 7.44 1.25 -31.20
N ALA A 105 6.35 1.28 -30.42
CA ALA A 105 4.99 1.17 -30.93
C ALA A 105 4.53 2.43 -31.71
N GLY A 106 5.33 3.49 -31.67
CA GLY A 106 5.03 4.82 -32.20
C GLY A 106 3.88 5.50 -31.45
N ASP A 107 3.41 6.61 -32.02
CA ASP A 107 2.31 7.37 -31.45
C ASP A 107 0.96 6.73 -31.78
N LEU A 108 0.27 6.27 -30.74
CA LEU A 108 -1.06 5.67 -30.81
C LEU A 108 -2.15 6.71 -30.66
N SER A 109 -3.28 6.44 -31.30
CA SER A 109 -4.58 7.06 -30.99
C SER A 109 -5.55 5.95 -30.63
N PHE A 110 -6.56 6.26 -29.82
CA PHE A 110 -7.50 5.28 -29.31
C PHE A 110 -8.94 5.67 -29.67
N ALA A 111 -9.70 4.69 -30.13
CA ALA A 111 -11.15 4.77 -30.10
C ALA A 111 -11.61 4.36 -28.70
N GLU A 112 -12.53 5.12 -28.14
CA GLU A 112 -13.20 4.82 -26.87
C GLU A 112 -14.53 4.12 -27.16
N GLU A 113 -14.83 3.09 -26.38
CA GLU A 113 -16.15 2.46 -26.33
C GLU A 113 -16.63 2.47 -24.87
N GLY A 114 -17.83 2.98 -24.63
CA GLY A 114 -18.40 3.11 -23.28
C GLY A 114 -19.12 4.44 -23.08
N THR A 115 -19.68 4.63 -21.89
CA THR A 115 -20.34 5.88 -21.45
C THR A 115 -19.68 6.46 -20.20
N SER A 116 -18.39 6.14 -20.01
CA SER A 116 -17.79 6.24 -18.70
C SER A 116 -17.51 7.67 -18.26
N ALA A 117 -17.38 7.82 -16.95
CA ALA A 117 -16.86 9.02 -16.31
C ALA A 117 -15.37 9.31 -16.59
N TRP A 118 -14.70 8.43 -17.33
CA TRP A 118 -13.30 8.56 -17.71
C TRP A 118 -13.18 9.29 -19.04
N SER A 119 -12.23 10.23 -19.13
CA SER A 119 -11.96 10.96 -20.37
C SER A 119 -11.33 10.06 -21.44
N PRO A 120 -11.41 10.46 -22.72
CA PRO A 120 -10.68 9.79 -23.79
C PRO A 120 -9.19 9.67 -23.49
N LEU A 121 -8.59 8.57 -23.92
CA LEU A 121 -7.17 8.30 -23.67
C LEU A 121 -6.27 9.15 -24.60
N VAL A 122 -5.61 10.16 -24.04
CA VAL A 122 -4.80 11.14 -24.80
C VAL A 122 -3.32 11.05 -24.47
N LYS A 123 -2.44 11.30 -25.46
CA LYS A 123 -0.99 11.32 -25.23
C LYS A 123 -0.61 12.53 -24.38
N VAL A 124 0.12 12.30 -23.30
CA VAL A 124 0.56 13.36 -22.37
C VAL A 124 2.08 13.54 -22.31
N GLY A 125 2.84 12.66 -22.96
CA GLY A 125 4.28 12.81 -23.06
C GLY A 125 5.01 11.48 -23.15
N THR A 126 6.23 11.45 -22.62
CA THR A 126 7.06 10.25 -22.57
C THR A 126 7.71 10.10 -21.20
N ILE A 127 8.04 8.86 -20.83
CA ILE A 127 8.75 8.51 -19.60
C ILE A 127 9.82 7.44 -19.89
N ALA A 128 10.86 7.37 -19.07
CA ALA A 128 11.79 6.25 -19.06
C ALA A 128 11.47 5.32 -17.87
N ILE A 129 11.35 4.03 -18.13
CA ILE A 129 11.14 2.97 -17.14
C ILE A 129 12.21 1.91 -17.40
N ASP A 130 13.07 1.65 -16.43
CA ASP A 130 14.17 0.68 -16.54
C ASP A 130 15.03 0.85 -17.81
N GLY A 131 15.31 2.11 -18.18
CA GLY A 131 16.10 2.46 -19.37
C GLY A 131 15.35 2.40 -20.71
N VAL A 132 14.10 1.93 -20.74
CA VAL A 132 13.25 1.89 -21.94
C VAL A 132 12.35 3.12 -21.98
N ARG A 133 12.22 3.76 -23.16
CA ARG A 133 11.34 4.92 -23.35
C ARG A 133 9.93 4.47 -23.69
N TYR A 134 8.95 5.12 -23.06
CA TYR A 134 7.53 4.87 -23.24
C TYR A 134 6.80 6.15 -23.65
N ASN A 135 5.83 6.02 -24.55
CA ASN A 135 4.78 7.01 -24.77
C ASN A 135 3.71 6.85 -23.68
N SER A 136 3.38 7.95 -22.99
CA SER A 136 2.42 7.97 -21.89
C SER A 136 1.09 8.54 -22.35
N TYR A 137 0.01 7.88 -21.99
CA TYR A 137 -1.36 8.28 -22.31
C TYR A 137 -2.20 8.36 -21.04
N ARG A 138 -2.98 9.42 -20.86
CA ARG A 138 -3.75 9.68 -19.64
C ARG A 138 -5.25 9.64 -19.93
N SER A 139 -6.00 9.10 -18.97
CA SER A 139 -7.45 9.20 -18.87
C SER A 139 -7.81 9.65 -17.44
N ASP A 140 -8.66 10.65 -17.35
CA ASP A 140 -9.05 11.36 -16.13
C ASP A 140 -10.47 11.00 -15.72
N TYR A 141 -10.69 10.71 -14.45
CA TYR A 141 -12.01 10.44 -13.91
C TYR A 141 -12.69 11.75 -13.48
N THR A 142 -13.91 11.99 -13.96
CA THR A 142 -14.59 13.28 -13.82
C THR A 142 -15.91 13.23 -13.06
N ALA A 143 -16.46 12.04 -12.80
CA ALA A 143 -17.73 11.91 -12.09
C ALA A 143 -17.55 11.93 -10.56
N LYS A 144 -18.67 12.02 -9.85
CA LYS A 144 -18.72 11.83 -8.40
C LYS A 144 -18.67 10.33 -8.06
N LEU A 145 -17.93 9.96 -7.02
CA LEU A 145 -17.93 8.57 -6.51
C LEU A 145 -19.09 8.32 -5.54
N PRO A 146 -19.74 7.14 -5.61
CA PRO A 146 -20.73 6.71 -4.64
C PRO A 146 -20.03 6.13 -3.40
N LEU A 147 -19.41 7.00 -2.59
CA LEU A 147 -18.60 6.57 -1.45
C LEU A 147 -19.41 5.81 -0.40
N SER A 148 -18.97 4.60 -0.08
CA SER A 148 -19.56 3.74 0.95
C SER A 148 -18.49 3.24 1.93
N PRO A 149 -18.87 2.86 3.18
CA PRO A 149 -17.97 2.19 4.10
C PRO A 149 -17.31 0.96 3.47
N GLY A 150 -16.01 0.78 3.68
CA GLY A 150 -15.25 -0.35 3.17
C GLY A 150 -14.80 -0.11 1.74
N ARG A 151 -15.43 -0.75 0.75
CA ARG A 151 -15.00 -0.67 -0.65
C ARG A 151 -15.94 0.19 -1.48
N THR A 152 -15.40 1.20 -2.16
CA THR A 152 -16.12 1.96 -3.19
C THR A 152 -15.75 1.45 -4.58
N LEU A 153 -16.74 1.02 -5.36
CA LEU A 153 -16.56 0.69 -6.77
C LEU A 153 -16.49 1.98 -7.60
N ILE A 154 -15.50 2.04 -8.49
CA ILE A 154 -15.33 3.15 -9.43
C ILE A 154 -16.05 2.76 -10.73
N PRO A 155 -16.91 3.62 -11.29
CA PRO A 155 -17.46 3.42 -12.63
C PRO A 155 -16.35 3.11 -13.65
N ASN A 156 -16.45 1.96 -14.28
CA ASN A 156 -15.41 1.33 -15.08
C ASN A 156 -15.94 0.84 -16.43
N ASP A 157 -17.04 1.43 -16.92
CA ASP A 157 -17.71 1.10 -18.17
C ASP A 157 -16.97 1.66 -19.41
N PHE A 158 -15.63 1.63 -19.40
CA PHE A 158 -14.80 2.08 -20.52
C PHE A 158 -13.94 0.97 -21.09
N SER A 159 -13.69 1.11 -22.39
CA SER A 159 -12.60 0.43 -23.06
C SER A 159 -11.96 1.31 -24.12
N PHE A 160 -10.67 1.12 -24.34
CA PHE A 160 -9.90 1.81 -25.36
C PHE A 160 -9.30 0.80 -26.33
N ARG A 161 -9.35 1.12 -27.62
CA ARG A 161 -8.75 0.32 -28.69
C ARG A 161 -7.89 1.18 -29.59
N SER A 162 -6.64 0.80 -29.83
CA SER A 162 -5.78 1.57 -30.73
C SER A 162 -6.37 1.62 -32.14
N THR A 163 -6.22 2.74 -32.84
CA THR A 163 -6.71 2.93 -34.22
C THR A 163 -5.81 2.32 -35.30
N ARG A 164 -4.66 1.77 -34.89
CA ARG A 164 -3.78 0.94 -35.73
C ARG A 164 -3.24 -0.28 -34.99
N ASN A 165 -2.75 -1.25 -35.76
CA ASN A 165 -1.97 -2.36 -35.21
C ASN A 165 -0.58 -1.88 -34.78
N VAL A 166 -0.03 -2.53 -33.76
CA VAL A 166 1.33 -2.33 -33.27
C VAL A 166 2.10 -3.64 -33.36
N ALA A 167 3.41 -3.55 -33.60
CA ALA A 167 4.31 -4.71 -33.57
C ALA A 167 4.84 -4.93 -32.15
N TRP A 168 5.19 -6.18 -31.83
CA TRP A 168 5.92 -6.48 -30.60
C TRP A 168 7.30 -5.82 -30.61
N SER A 169 7.63 -5.08 -29.55
CA SER A 169 8.88 -4.32 -29.43
C SER A 169 9.90 -4.92 -28.46
N GLY A 170 9.60 -6.09 -27.87
CA GLY A 170 10.42 -6.70 -26.81
C GLY A 170 10.11 -6.19 -25.40
N ALA A 171 9.38 -5.08 -25.26
CA ALA A 171 9.07 -4.45 -23.98
C ALA A 171 7.58 -4.53 -23.65
N ARG A 172 7.27 -4.77 -22.36
CA ARG A 172 5.90 -4.82 -21.86
C ARG A 172 5.37 -3.43 -21.52
N PRO A 173 4.07 -3.15 -21.71
CA PRO A 173 3.43 -1.92 -21.23
C PRO A 173 3.32 -1.86 -19.71
N TYR A 174 3.10 -0.65 -19.19
CA TYR A 174 2.82 -0.38 -17.77
C TYR A 174 1.56 0.47 -17.61
N ILE A 175 0.98 0.41 -16.42
CA ILE A 175 -0.11 1.28 -15.98
C ILE A 175 0.28 1.92 -14.66
N ASP A 176 0.22 3.25 -14.61
CA ASP A 176 0.28 4.01 -13.38
C ASP A 176 -1.12 4.45 -12.99
N ARG A 177 -1.41 4.44 -11.69
CA ARG A 177 -2.70 4.80 -11.14
C ARG A 177 -2.50 5.87 -10.09
N PHE A 178 -3.29 6.92 -10.15
CA PHE A 178 -3.16 8.08 -9.29
C PHE A 178 -4.51 8.43 -8.68
N VAL A 179 -4.50 8.75 -7.40
CA VAL A 179 -5.66 9.29 -6.69
C VAL A 179 -5.19 10.02 -5.45
N THR A 180 -5.85 11.12 -5.10
CA THR A 180 -5.70 11.77 -3.80
C THR A 180 -6.84 11.35 -2.89
N ILE A 181 -6.51 10.77 -1.73
CA ILE A 181 -7.46 10.34 -0.71
C ILE A 181 -7.19 11.14 0.56
N ASP A 182 -8.18 11.89 1.03
CA ASP A 182 -8.10 12.75 2.22
C ASP A 182 -6.87 13.67 2.21
N GLY A 183 -6.56 14.22 1.03
CA GLY A 183 -5.41 15.11 0.82
C GLY A 183 -4.06 14.39 0.63
N THR A 184 -4.02 13.06 0.73
CA THR A 184 -2.80 12.26 0.51
C THR A 184 -2.79 11.68 -0.90
N ALA A 185 -1.79 12.06 -1.69
CA ALA A 185 -1.55 11.47 -3.00
C ALA A 185 -1.12 10.00 -2.85
N GLN A 186 -1.83 9.12 -3.57
CA GLN A 186 -1.55 7.70 -3.69
C GLN A 186 -1.26 7.39 -5.15
N SER A 187 -0.13 6.73 -5.39
CA SER A 187 0.22 6.31 -6.72
C SER A 187 0.99 4.99 -6.71
N PHE A 188 0.74 4.19 -7.75
CA PHE A 188 1.52 2.98 -7.99
C PHE A 188 1.49 2.57 -9.45
N ARG A 189 2.47 1.76 -9.84
CA ARG A 189 2.66 1.21 -11.18
C ARG A 189 2.45 -0.29 -11.18
N ARG A 190 1.89 -0.83 -12.26
CA ARG A 190 1.85 -2.27 -12.55
C ARG A 190 2.34 -2.55 -13.94
N GLN A 191 3.14 -3.61 -14.09
CA GLN A 191 3.49 -4.13 -15.41
C GLN A 191 2.34 -4.97 -15.97
N VAL A 192 2.02 -4.77 -17.24
CA VAL A 192 0.96 -5.53 -17.90
C VAL A 192 1.38 -6.98 -18.12
N GLY A 193 0.52 -7.91 -17.69
CA GLY A 193 0.76 -9.34 -17.75
C GLY A 193 1.92 -9.83 -16.88
N GLY A 194 2.41 -8.98 -15.96
CA GLY A 194 3.35 -9.39 -14.92
C GLY A 194 2.65 -10.12 -13.77
N ASN A 195 3.40 -10.50 -12.74
CA ASN A 195 2.91 -11.23 -11.57
C ASN A 195 2.17 -10.31 -10.59
N GLY A 196 1.37 -9.35 -11.09
CA GLY A 196 0.63 -8.40 -10.26
C GLY A 196 1.47 -7.42 -9.43
N ASP A 197 2.81 -7.48 -9.56
CA ASP A 197 3.76 -6.67 -8.79
C ASP A 197 3.41 -5.18 -8.87
N VAL A 198 3.33 -4.56 -7.68
CA VAL A 198 3.12 -3.14 -7.51
C VAL A 198 4.49 -2.47 -7.39
N LEU A 199 4.81 -1.63 -8.36
CA LEU A 199 6.04 -0.84 -8.41
C LEU A 199 5.75 0.58 -7.93
N ALA A 200 6.67 1.17 -7.19
CA ALA A 200 6.54 2.56 -6.77
C ALA A 200 6.61 3.49 -7.99
N THR A 201 5.76 4.52 -7.97
CA THR A 201 5.94 5.73 -8.79
C THR A 201 6.22 6.90 -7.84
N ALA A 202 6.65 8.04 -8.36
CA ALA A 202 6.68 9.25 -7.54
C ALA A 202 5.23 9.66 -7.16
N PRO A 203 4.98 10.10 -5.92
CA PRO A 203 5.31 9.45 -4.66
C PRO A 203 4.10 8.75 -4.02
N TYR A 204 4.38 7.54 -3.51
CA TYR A 204 3.67 6.83 -2.44
C TYR A 204 4.09 7.43 -1.08
N ALA A 205 3.23 8.19 -0.40
CA ALA A 205 3.54 8.72 0.94
C ALA A 205 3.09 7.72 2.02
N GLY A 206 3.98 6.79 2.39
CA GLY A 206 3.74 5.83 3.47
C GLY A 206 5.00 5.02 3.78
N THR A 207 5.69 5.40 4.85
CA THR A 207 6.85 4.71 5.43
C THR A 207 6.60 3.22 5.65
N ARG A 208 7.10 2.36 4.77
CA ARG A 208 8.00 1.20 5.03
C ARG A 208 8.09 0.37 3.74
N GLN A 209 9.20 0.54 3.02
CA GLN A 209 9.52 -0.25 1.84
C GLN A 209 9.75 -1.72 2.23
N THR A 210 8.84 -2.58 1.79
CA THR A 210 9.14 -3.99 1.54
C THR A 210 8.42 -4.34 0.26
N ARG A 211 9.17 -4.85 -0.72
CA ARG A 211 8.63 -5.43 -1.95
C ARG A 211 7.50 -6.40 -1.56
N LEU A 212 6.23 -6.03 -1.79
CA LEU A 212 5.09 -6.91 -1.56
C LEU A 212 5.09 -7.94 -2.70
N SER A 213 5.84 -9.02 -2.52
CA SER A 213 5.71 -10.20 -3.38
C SER A 213 4.33 -10.81 -3.18
N GLN A 214 3.67 -11.12 -4.30
CA GLN A 214 2.36 -11.77 -4.44
C GLN A 214 2.29 -13.21 -3.86
N ALA A 215 2.78 -13.44 -2.64
CA ALA A 215 2.62 -14.71 -1.93
C ALA A 215 1.38 -14.73 -1.01
N GLU A 216 0.65 -13.62 -0.90
CA GLU A 216 -0.49 -13.47 0.02
C GLU A 216 -1.86 -13.38 -0.69
N VAL A 217 -1.94 -13.80 -1.95
CA VAL A 217 -3.23 -13.99 -2.64
C VAL A 217 -3.43 -15.49 -2.85
N ALA A 218 -3.68 -16.21 -1.75
CA ALA A 218 -4.31 -17.51 -1.86
C ALA A 218 -5.80 -17.29 -2.21
N PRO A 219 -6.40 -18.11 -3.09
CA PRO A 219 -7.85 -18.13 -3.24
C PRO A 219 -8.47 -18.48 -1.88
N VAL A 220 -9.42 -17.67 -1.42
CA VAL A 220 -10.20 -17.95 -0.20
C VAL A 220 -10.92 -19.29 -0.41
N PRO A 221 -10.80 -20.27 0.51
CA PRO A 221 -11.64 -21.46 0.46
C PRO A 221 -13.08 -21.04 0.69
N VAL A 222 -13.98 -21.50 -0.18
CA VAL A 222 -15.41 -21.36 0.04
C VAL A 222 -15.79 -22.34 1.17
N ASP A 223 -15.87 -21.86 2.40
CA ASP A 223 -16.42 -22.66 3.50
C ASP A 223 -17.93 -22.83 3.28
N GLY A 224 -18.31 -24.08 3.01
CA GLY A 224 -19.67 -24.48 2.72
C GLY A 224 -19.80 -25.99 2.65
N ALA A 225 -19.34 -26.70 3.67
CA ALA A 225 -19.76 -28.06 3.97
C ALA A 225 -19.78 -28.25 5.49
N VAL A 226 -20.91 -27.90 6.10
CA VAL A 226 -21.29 -28.50 7.37
C VAL A 226 -21.90 -29.86 7.00
N GLU A 227 -21.29 -30.95 7.44
CA GLU A 227 -21.98 -32.03 8.16
C GLU A 227 -21.00 -33.12 8.62
N ASP A 228 -21.17 -33.46 9.90
CA ASP A 228 -20.87 -34.71 10.59
C ASP A 228 -19.41 -35.17 10.79
N ALA A 229 -18.89 -34.87 11.99
CA ALA A 229 -18.11 -35.84 12.77
C ALA A 229 -18.11 -35.47 14.28
N GLU A 230 -19.01 -36.16 15.01
CA GLU A 230 -18.72 -36.87 16.25
C GLU A 230 -18.09 -36.10 17.43
N ILE A 231 -18.94 -35.67 18.38
CA ILE A 231 -18.54 -35.40 19.76
C ILE A 231 -18.56 -36.73 20.52
N ALA A 232 -17.39 -37.21 20.90
CA ALA A 232 -17.25 -38.25 21.91
C ALA A 232 -17.02 -37.64 23.31
N SER A 233 -17.53 -38.34 24.33
CA SER A 233 -17.25 -38.22 25.78
C SER A 233 -18.14 -37.20 26.53
N VAL A 234 -18.83 -37.47 27.64
CA VAL A 234 -18.75 -38.46 28.73
C VAL A 234 -20.14 -38.51 29.41
N LEU A 235 -20.61 -39.68 29.88
CA LEU A 235 -21.24 -39.94 31.21
C LEU A 235 -22.07 -41.24 31.20
N ALA A 236 -21.44 -42.33 31.67
CA ALA A 236 -21.95 -43.36 32.60
C ALA A 236 -21.01 -44.57 32.56
#